data_AF-A0A238WUZ0-F1
#
_entry.id   AF-A0A238WUZ0-F1
#
_cell.length_a   1.000
_cell.length_b   1.000
_cell.length_c   1.000
_cell.angle_alpha   90.00
_cell.angle_beta   90.00
_cell.angle_gamma   90.00
#
_symmetry.space_group_name_H-M   'P 1'
#
loop_
_entity.id
_entity.type
_entity.pdbx_description
1 polymer ?
#
loop_
_entity_poly.entity_id
_entity_poly.type
_entity_poly.pdbx_seq_one_letter_code
_entity_poly.pdbx_strand_id
1 'polypeptide(L)'
;MAGEELGRGCLLDRLIQDPSGLPPLCSEARFAELLEGMVADDAPRVFAVVQEFGDRVDARIAGWGIAFDDRVEVIGVDGDVRMSLREPEDALRRFRRGSRIGARVVWVSPEAAMCHVDDDAG
;
A
#
# COMPACT_ATOMS: atom_id res chain seq x y z
N MET A 1 -11.55 -39.76 40.34
CA MET A 1 -10.08 -39.62 40.18
C MET A 1 -9.74 -40.30 38.87
N ALA A 2 -9.40 -39.70 37.74
CA ALA A 2 -9.20 -38.32 37.27
C ALA A 2 -9.74 -38.36 35.81
N GLY A 3 -10.17 -37.28 35.15
CA GLY A 3 -9.67 -35.91 35.12
C GLY A 3 -9.85 -35.51 33.67
N GLU A 4 -10.63 -34.45 33.46
CA GLU A 4 -11.22 -34.02 32.21
C GLU A 4 -10.23 -33.87 31.05
N GLU A 5 -10.72 -34.27 29.88
CA GLU A 5 -10.22 -33.95 28.56
C GLU A 5 -10.36 -32.43 28.35
N LEU A 6 -9.40 -31.65 28.86
CA LEU A 6 -9.34 -30.22 28.59
C LEU A 6 -8.83 -30.01 27.16
N GLY A 7 -9.79 -29.90 26.25
CA GLY A 7 -9.60 -29.47 24.87
C GLY A 7 -8.72 -28.24 24.80
N ARG A 8 -7.58 -28.41 24.12
CA ARG A 8 -6.72 -27.31 23.65
C ARG A 8 -7.44 -26.58 22.52
N GLY A 9 -8.47 -25.80 22.85
CA GLY A 9 -8.98 -24.74 21.99
C GLY A 9 -7.97 -23.60 22.01
N CYS A 10 -7.44 -23.23 20.85
CA CYS A 10 -6.44 -22.19 20.74
C CYS A 10 -7.04 -20.86 21.24
N LEU A 11 -6.31 -20.09 22.05
CA LEU A 11 -6.78 -18.83 22.61
C LEU A 11 -7.12 -17.78 21.51
N LEU A 12 -6.67 -18.02 20.28
CA LEU A 12 -6.98 -17.26 19.07
C LEU A 12 -8.42 -17.51 18.54
N ASP A 13 -9.00 -18.69 18.79
CA ASP A 13 -10.35 -19.05 18.31
C ASP A 13 -11.47 -18.30 19.04
N ARG A 14 -11.17 -17.67 20.18
CA ARG A 14 -12.14 -16.86 20.96
C ARG A 14 -12.24 -15.40 20.50
N LEU A 15 -11.24 -14.89 19.79
CA LEU A 15 -11.16 -13.49 19.37
C LEU A 15 -11.60 -13.29 17.93
N ILE A 16 -11.66 -14.37 17.15
CA ILE A 16 -12.26 -14.41 15.83
C ILE A 16 -13.63 -15.04 16.03
N GLN A 17 -14.70 -14.26 15.92
CA GLN A 17 -16.03 -14.84 15.75
C GLN A 17 -16.03 -15.57 14.42
N ASP A 18 -15.67 -16.85 14.43
CA ASP A 18 -15.65 -17.68 13.23
C ASP A 18 -17.10 -17.91 12.78
N PRO A 19 -17.54 -17.30 11.65
CA PRO A 19 -18.89 -17.48 11.16
C PRO A 19 -19.01 -18.74 10.30
N SER A 20 -18.01 -19.63 10.29
CA SER A 20 -17.98 -20.85 9.46
C SER A 20 -19.18 -21.78 9.66
N GLY A 21 -19.91 -21.67 10.78
CA GLY A 21 -21.16 -22.37 11.04
C GLY A 21 -22.44 -21.67 10.55
N LEU A 22 -22.35 -20.44 10.03
CA LEU A 22 -23.49 -19.68 9.53
C LEU A 22 -23.74 -19.97 8.05
N PRO A 23 -25.00 -19.97 7.59
CA PRO A 23 -25.30 -20.06 6.17
C PRO A 23 -24.70 -18.85 5.43
N PRO A 24 -24.25 -19.02 4.17
CA PRO A 24 -23.74 -17.93 3.36
C PRO A 24 -24.72 -16.75 3.30
N LEU A 25 -24.21 -15.52 3.46
CA LEU A 25 -25.02 -14.31 3.48
C LEU A 25 -25.74 -14.06 2.14
N CYS A 26 -25.17 -14.52 1.03
CA CYS A 26 -25.73 -14.40 -0.31
C CYS A 26 -25.10 -15.43 -1.28
N SER A 27 -25.46 -15.33 -2.57
CA SER A 27 -24.80 -16.11 -3.61
C SER A 27 -23.35 -15.70 -3.80
N GLU A 28 -22.52 -16.61 -4.30
CA GLU A 28 -21.10 -16.36 -4.60
C GLU A 28 -20.90 -15.12 -5.47
N ALA A 29 -21.69 -14.99 -6.55
CA ALA A 29 -21.60 -13.85 -7.46
C ALA A 29 -21.87 -12.51 -6.75
N ARG A 30 -22.89 -12.46 -5.89
CA ARG A 30 -23.21 -11.26 -5.13
C ARG A 30 -22.15 -10.98 -4.06
N PHE A 31 -21.57 -12.01 -3.46
CA PHE A 31 -20.49 -11.84 -2.51
C PHE A 31 -19.23 -11.29 -3.18
N ALA A 32 -18.90 -11.75 -4.39
CA ALA A 32 -17.81 -11.21 -5.20
C ALA A 32 -18.02 -9.72 -5.52
N GLU A 33 -19.22 -9.30 -5.93
CA GLU A 33 -19.55 -7.88 -6.15
C GLU A 33 -19.36 -7.03 -4.88
N LEU A 34 -19.74 -7.56 -3.70
CA LEU A 34 -19.52 -6.87 -2.43
C LEU A 34 -18.05 -6.75 -2.08
N LEU A 35 -17.24 -7.77 -2.37
CA LEU A 35 -15.79 -7.73 -2.18
C LEU A 35 -15.13 -6.72 -3.13
N GLU A 36 -15.55 -6.65 -4.38
CA GLU A 36 -15.05 -5.66 -5.33
C GLU A 36 -15.34 -4.23 -4.86
N GLY A 37 -16.55 -3.98 -4.35
CA GLY A 37 -16.90 -2.69 -3.76
C GLY A 37 -16.03 -2.34 -2.55
N MET A 38 -15.88 -3.27 -1.61
CA MET A 38 -15.03 -3.08 -0.43
C MET A 38 -13.57 -2.80 -0.80
N VAL A 39 -13.02 -3.56 -1.75
CA VAL A 39 -11.65 -3.35 -2.23
C VAL A 39 -11.51 -1.99 -2.92
N ALA A 40 -12.50 -1.56 -3.69
CA ALA A 40 -12.47 -0.27 -4.36
C ALA A 40 -12.55 0.91 -3.37
N ASP A 41 -13.37 0.76 -2.32
CA ASP A 41 -13.56 1.79 -1.28
C ASP A 41 -12.30 1.95 -0.41
N ASP A 42 -11.66 0.85 -0.04
CA ASP A 42 -10.48 0.84 0.84
C ASP A 42 -9.14 0.77 0.08
N ALA A 43 -9.17 0.93 -1.25
CA ALA A 43 -7.99 0.82 -2.09
C ALA A 43 -6.93 1.86 -1.69
N PRO A 44 -5.75 1.43 -1.18
CA PRO A 44 -4.74 2.38 -0.79
C PRO A 44 -4.11 3.03 -2.03
N ARG A 45 -3.72 4.29 -1.90
CA ARG A 45 -3.13 5.04 -3.00
C ARG A 45 -1.62 4.81 -3.06
N VAL A 46 -1.12 4.44 -4.23
CA VAL A 46 0.31 4.23 -4.45
C VAL A 46 0.98 5.52 -4.95
N PHE A 47 2.18 5.80 -4.46
CA PHE A 47 3.01 6.91 -4.94
C PHE A 47 4.48 6.51 -5.05
N ALA A 48 5.22 7.25 -5.86
CA ALA A 48 6.66 7.17 -5.96
C ALA A 48 7.31 8.37 -5.25
N VAL A 49 8.44 8.13 -4.59
CA VAL A 49 9.33 9.20 -4.14
C VAL A 49 10.42 9.37 -5.19
N VAL A 50 10.41 10.52 -5.86
CA VAL A 50 11.37 10.84 -6.93
C VAL A 50 12.43 11.79 -6.39
N GLN A 51 13.70 11.40 -6.53
CA GLN A 51 14.85 12.27 -6.29
C GLN A 51 15.22 12.99 -7.58
N GLU A 52 15.43 14.30 -7.48
CA GLU A 52 15.86 15.15 -8.60
C GLU A 52 17.30 15.61 -8.37
N PHE A 53 18.12 15.46 -9.40
CA PHE A 53 19.53 15.84 -9.39
C PHE A 53 19.74 17.08 -10.25
N GLY A 54 20.28 18.13 -9.64
CA GLY A 54 20.36 19.45 -10.30
C GLY A 54 18.96 20.06 -10.51
N ASP A 55 18.90 21.26 -11.08
CA ASP A 55 17.62 21.87 -11.43
C ASP A 55 17.04 21.15 -12.67
N ARG A 56 16.30 20.06 -12.42
CA ARG A 56 15.59 19.25 -13.44
C ARG A 56 16.50 18.66 -14.51
N VAL A 57 17.76 18.37 -14.17
CA VAL A 57 18.72 17.77 -15.10
C VAL A 57 18.52 16.26 -15.19
N ASP A 58 18.23 15.62 -14.07
CA ASP A 58 18.00 14.18 -13.99
C ASP A 58 17.07 13.84 -12.80
N ALA A 59 16.39 12.71 -12.88
CA ALA A 59 15.49 12.22 -11.84
C ALA A 59 15.49 10.70 -11.77
N ARG A 60 15.38 10.17 -10.54
CA ARG A 60 15.22 8.73 -10.31
C ARG A 60 14.16 8.44 -9.27
N ILE A 61 13.52 7.29 -9.40
CA ILE A 61 12.65 6.75 -8.34
C ILE A 61 13.56 6.24 -7.23
N ALA A 62 13.45 6.84 -6.05
CA ALA A 62 14.23 6.46 -4.88
C ALA A 62 13.48 5.49 -3.96
N GLY A 63 12.14 5.49 -4.04
CA GLY A 63 11.29 4.62 -3.25
C GLY A 63 9.85 4.63 -3.74
N TRP A 64 9.09 3.68 -3.23
CA TRP A 64 7.66 3.52 -3.45
C TRP A 64 6.93 3.59 -2.12
N GLY A 65 5.77 4.22 -2.13
CA GLY A 65 4.92 4.36 -0.97
C GLY A 65 3.49 3.93 -1.23
N ILE A 66 2.84 3.44 -0.19
CA ILE A 66 1.44 3.08 -0.14
C ILE A 66 0.81 3.91 0.98
N ALA A 67 -0.13 4.78 0.62
CA ALA A 67 -0.92 5.57 1.55
C ALA A 67 -2.25 4.87 1.82
N PHE A 68 -2.43 4.45 3.06
CA PHE A 68 -3.71 4.08 3.64
C PHE A 68 -4.35 5.34 4.25
N ASP A 69 -5.61 5.25 4.64
CA ASP A 69 -6.33 6.35 5.27
C ASP A 69 -5.70 6.81 6.59
N ASP A 70 -5.05 5.90 7.33
CA ASP A 70 -4.52 6.15 8.67
C ASP A 70 -2.99 6.25 8.73
N ARG A 71 -2.28 5.79 7.69
CA ARG A 71 -0.82 5.66 7.69
C ARG A 71 -0.25 5.57 6.28
N VAL A 72 1.05 5.75 6.20
CA VAL A 72 1.83 5.63 4.97
C VAL A 72 2.99 4.67 5.19
N GLU A 73 3.14 3.69 4.30
CA GLU A 73 4.28 2.79 4.28
C GLU A 73 5.16 3.14 3.08
N VAL A 74 6.47 3.33 3.28
CA VAL A 74 7.43 3.63 2.20
C VAL A 74 8.59 2.65 2.21
N ILE A 75 8.97 2.18 1.04
CA ILE A 75 10.09 1.25 0.81
C ILE A 75 11.04 1.88 -0.21
N GLY A 76 12.32 1.98 0.12
CA GLY A 76 13.36 2.42 -0.81
C GLY A 76 13.64 1.36 -1.88
N VAL A 77 13.92 1.78 -3.12
CA VAL A 77 14.22 0.86 -4.24
C VAL A 77 15.47 0.01 -3.95
N ASP A 78 16.45 0.59 -3.27
CA ASP A 78 17.69 -0.09 -2.89
C ASP A 78 17.48 -1.06 -1.71
N GLY A 79 16.27 -1.15 -1.13
CA GLY A 79 15.92 -2.03 -0.01
C GLY A 79 16.51 -1.60 1.34
N ASP A 80 17.24 -0.49 1.39
CA ASP A 80 17.93 0.03 2.57
C ASP A 80 17.01 0.79 3.55
N VAL A 81 15.82 1.15 3.10
CA VAL A 81 14.88 1.99 3.83
C VAL A 81 13.48 1.38 3.80
N ARG A 82 12.88 1.21 4.99
CA ARG A 82 11.45 1.01 5.18
C ARG A 82 10.95 1.95 6.27
N MET A 83 9.86 2.65 6.03
CA MET A 83 9.31 3.66 6.93
C MET A 83 7.81 3.51 7.07
N SER A 84 7.31 3.70 8.29
CA SER A 84 5.89 3.90 8.58
C SER A 84 5.72 5.34 9.05
N LEU A 85 4.87 6.10 8.37
CA LEU A 85 4.70 7.55 8.50
C LEU A 85 3.21 7.90 8.58
N ARG A 86 2.91 9.15 8.96
CA ARG A 86 1.52 9.66 8.95
C ARG A 86 1.17 10.33 7.63
N GLU A 87 2.12 11.06 7.04
CA GLU A 87 1.92 11.78 5.78
C GLU A 87 2.99 11.38 4.75
N PRO A 88 2.65 11.32 3.44
CA PRO A 88 3.60 10.99 2.38
C PRO A 88 4.81 11.93 2.33
N GLU A 89 4.59 13.21 2.63
CA GLU A 89 5.58 14.27 2.58
C GLU A 89 6.70 14.08 3.62
N ASP A 90 6.42 13.37 4.73
CA ASP A 90 7.42 13.07 5.74
C ASP A 90 8.56 12.19 5.19
N ALA A 91 8.26 11.36 4.18
CA ALA A 91 9.25 10.51 3.53
C ALA A 91 10.34 11.35 2.85
N LEU A 92 9.99 12.54 2.35
CA LEU A 92 10.91 13.41 1.62
C LEU A 92 12.12 13.80 2.45
N ARG A 93 11.97 13.94 3.77
CA ARG A 93 13.10 14.28 4.66
C ARG A 93 14.21 13.23 4.60
N ARG A 94 13.85 11.96 4.40
CA ARG A 94 14.82 10.85 4.36
C ARG A 94 15.50 10.67 3.00
N PHE A 95 14.81 11.05 1.92
CA PHE A 95 15.30 10.92 0.55
C PHE A 95 16.00 12.18 0.02
N ARG A 96 15.83 13.34 0.67
CA ARG A 96 16.66 14.53 0.40
C ARG A 96 18.10 14.28 0.85
N ARG A 97 19.07 14.55 -0.02
CA ARG A 97 20.51 14.50 0.29
C ARG A 97 21.13 15.88 0.10
N GLY A 98 21.25 16.64 1.20
CA GLY A 98 21.81 18.00 1.20
C GLY A 98 20.96 19.02 0.43
N SER A 99 21.57 20.14 0.01
CA SER A 99 20.90 21.22 -0.72
C SER A 99 20.79 21.01 -2.24
N ARG A 100 21.39 19.94 -2.77
CA ARG A 100 21.51 19.71 -4.22
C ARG A 100 20.54 18.66 -4.78
N ILE A 101 19.91 17.87 -3.92
CA ILE A 101 19.02 16.78 -4.32
C ILE A 101 17.63 17.08 -3.79
N GLY A 102 16.74 17.45 -4.70
CA GLY A 102 15.32 17.62 -4.44
C GLY A 102 14.66 16.26 -4.26
N ALA A 103 13.53 16.22 -3.54
CA ALA A 103 12.67 15.05 -3.50
C ALA A 103 11.21 15.49 -3.55
N ARG A 104 10.42 14.78 -4.35
CA ARG A 104 8.97 15.00 -4.50
C ARG A 104 8.20 13.68 -4.46
N VAL A 105 6.97 13.76 -3.98
CA VAL A 105 5.99 12.66 -4.06
C VAL A 105 5.24 12.79 -5.39
N VAL A 106 5.12 11.68 -6.12
CA VAL A 106 4.35 11.59 -7.37
C VAL A 106 3.38 10.43 -7.23
N TRP A 107 2.07 10.72 -7.28
CA TRP A 107 1.04 9.70 -7.17
C TRP A 107 0.91 8.90 -8.47
N VAL A 108 0.67 7.60 -8.35
CA VAL A 108 0.34 6.76 -9.49
C VAL A 108 -1.08 7.10 -9.92
N SER A 109 -1.20 7.72 -11.08
CA SER A 109 -2.49 7.93 -11.74
C SER A 109 -2.65 6.85 -12.81
N PRO A 110 -3.70 6.00 -12.76
CA PRO A 110 -3.93 4.99 -13.80
C PRO A 110 -4.09 5.61 -15.19
N GLU A 111 -4.54 6.86 -15.28
CA GLU A 111 -4.65 7.64 -16.52
C GLU A 111 -3.30 8.04 -17.11
N ALA A 112 -2.29 8.32 -16.28
CA ALA A 112 -0.97 8.75 -16.74
C ALA A 112 -0.21 7.63 -17.45
N ALA A 113 -0.49 6.37 -17.12
CA ALA A 113 0.06 5.21 -17.83
C ALA A 113 -0.48 5.09 -19.25
N MET A 114 -1.69 5.61 -19.53
CA MET A 114 -2.33 5.54 -20.84
C MET A 114 -1.83 6.62 -21.81
N CYS A 115 -1.24 7.72 -21.32
CA CYS A 115 -0.64 8.76 -22.17
C CYS A 115 0.79 8.44 -22.64
N HIS A 116 1.31 7.23 -22.37
CA HIS A 116 2.64 6.78 -22.81
C HIS A 116 2.57 5.86 -24.05
N VAL A 117 1.49 5.96 -24.82
CA VAL A 117 1.34 5.31 -26.12
C VAL A 117 1.12 6.41 -27.15
N ASP A 118 2.01 6.45 -28.14
CA ASP A 118 2.03 7.30 -29.35
C ASP A 118 2.64 8.72 -29.24
N ASP A 119 3.97 8.80 -29.17
CA ASP A 119 4.71 9.93 -29.78
C ASP A 119 6.14 9.51 -30.23
N ASP A 120 6.25 8.37 -30.94
CA ASP A 120 7.47 8.01 -31.67
C ASP A 120 7.09 7.63 -33.12
N ALA A 121 6.73 8.67 -33.88
CA ALA A 121 6.72 8.63 -35.34
C ALA A 121 7.52 9.84 -35.84
N GLY A 122 8.83 9.64 -36.02
CA GLY A 122 9.75 10.57 -36.67
C GLY A 122 10.81 9.83 -37.47
#